data_AF-A0A067T7B0-F1
#
_entry.id   AF-A0A067T7B0-F1
#
_cell.length_a   1.000
_cell.length_b   1.000
_cell.length_c   1.000
_cell.angle_alpha   90.00
_cell.angle_beta   90.00
_cell.angle_gamma   90.00
#
_symmetry.space_group_name_H-M   'P 1'
#
loop_
_entity.id
_entity.type
_entity.pdbx_description
1 polymer ?
#
loop_
_entity_poly.entity_id
_entity_poly.type
_entity_poly.pdbx_seq_one_letter_code
_entity_poly.pdbx_strand_id
1 'polypeptide(L)'
;RKEKRKARKKEQGRRNARKKKSRTMEIKPKPRLALKQIQGAASLSSTYNAENFDIASTGYISQREIAHSTTFNLNQLTGPKSRYKLKTSMPIIDSQDRVIGVCAGQPRGDGRWDTVQLDASDRLEEARSSLRFQKKELKHRRGAFPA
;
A
#
# COMPACT_ATOMS: atom_id res chain seq x y z
N ARG A 1 -31.75 -6.82 -25.51
CA ARG A 1 -31.55 -7.83 -24.42
C ARG A 1 -30.26 -7.62 -23.60
N LYS A 2 -29.08 -7.39 -24.21
CA LYS A 2 -27.80 -7.19 -23.49
C LYS A 2 -27.80 -5.97 -22.55
N GLU A 3 -28.41 -4.85 -22.95
CA GLU A 3 -28.44 -3.63 -22.14
C GLU A 3 -29.25 -3.77 -20.84
N LYS A 4 -30.46 -4.35 -20.92
CA LYS A 4 -31.26 -4.67 -19.72
C LYS A 4 -30.50 -5.57 -18.74
N ARG A 5 -29.71 -6.55 -19.25
CA ARG A 5 -28.85 -7.40 -18.41
C ARG A 5 -27.70 -6.63 -17.75
N LYS A 6 -27.10 -5.67 -18.47
CA LYS A 6 -26.03 -4.79 -17.96
C LYS A 6 -26.55 -3.85 -16.87
N ALA A 7 -27.73 -3.25 -17.08
CA ALA A 7 -28.40 -2.40 -16.10
C ALA A 7 -28.73 -3.16 -14.81
N ARG A 8 -29.32 -4.36 -14.93
CA ARG A 8 -29.65 -5.21 -13.78
C ARG A 8 -28.42 -5.63 -12.97
N LYS A 9 -27.31 -5.98 -13.63
CA LYS A 9 -26.03 -6.27 -12.95
C LYS A 9 -25.47 -5.05 -12.22
N LYS A 10 -25.56 -3.85 -12.82
CA LYS A 10 -25.11 -2.59 -12.20
C LYS A 10 -25.92 -2.25 -10.95
N GLU A 11 -27.24 -2.43 -11.01
CA GLU A 11 -28.13 -2.21 -9.87
C GLU A 11 -27.92 -3.22 -8.74
N GLN A 12 -27.77 -4.50 -9.08
CA GLN A 12 -27.42 -5.54 -8.10
C GLN A 12 -26.05 -5.27 -7.45
N GLY A 13 -25.07 -4.82 -8.23
CA GLY A 13 -23.77 -4.36 -7.73
C GLY A 13 -23.89 -3.19 -6.75
N ARG A 14 -24.71 -2.18 -7.07
CA ARG A 14 -25.00 -1.05 -6.16
C ARG A 14 -25.65 -1.52 -4.85
N ARG A 15 -26.62 -2.44 -4.92
CA ARG A 15 -27.28 -3.00 -3.73
C ARG A 15 -26.30 -3.76 -2.85
N ASN A 16 -25.43 -4.58 -3.45
CA ASN A 16 -24.38 -5.30 -2.73
C ASN A 16 -23.36 -4.37 -2.10
N ALA A 17 -22.96 -3.30 -2.79
CA ALA A 17 -22.04 -2.29 -2.27
C ALA A 17 -22.66 -1.54 -1.06
N ARG A 18 -23.94 -1.16 -1.13
CA ARG A 18 -24.68 -0.56 -0.01
C ARG A 18 -24.74 -1.51 1.19
N LYS A 19 -25.05 -2.79 0.96
CA LYS A 19 -25.08 -3.83 2.01
C LYS A 19 -23.70 -4.09 2.63
N LYS A 20 -22.62 -3.98 1.85
CA LYS A 20 -21.24 -4.05 2.36
C LYS A 20 -20.91 -2.82 3.20
N LYS A 21 -21.21 -1.61 2.72
CA LYS A 21 -21.01 -0.35 3.49
C LYS A 21 -21.75 -0.37 4.82
N SER A 22 -23.00 -0.83 4.85
CA SER A 22 -23.77 -0.94 6.10
C SER A 22 -23.26 -2.04 7.04
N ARG A 23 -22.47 -3.00 6.53
CA ARG A 23 -21.89 -4.10 7.31
C ARG A 23 -20.43 -3.87 7.69
N THR A 24 -19.80 -2.78 7.21
CA THR A 24 -18.55 -2.29 7.74
C THR A 24 -18.83 -1.80 9.16
N MET A 25 -18.85 -2.72 10.11
CA MET A 25 -18.85 -2.39 11.52
C MET A 25 -17.56 -1.62 11.82
N GLU A 26 -17.62 -0.67 12.75
CA GLU A 26 -16.42 -0.10 13.35
C GLU A 26 -15.61 -1.25 13.96
N ILE A 27 -14.61 -1.74 13.22
CA ILE A 27 -13.66 -2.71 13.73
C ILE A 27 -12.79 -1.94 14.71
N LYS A 28 -13.18 -1.96 15.99
CA LYS A 28 -12.34 -1.40 17.05
C LYS A 28 -11.10 -2.29 17.19
N PRO A 29 -9.89 -1.73 17.05
CA PRO A 29 -8.67 -2.50 17.24
C PRO A 29 -8.61 -3.04 18.67
N LYS A 30 -7.99 -4.22 18.86
CA LYS A 30 -7.77 -4.76 20.22
C LYS A 30 -7.01 -3.70 21.04
N PRO A 31 -7.44 -3.35 22.27
CA PRO A 31 -6.86 -2.23 23.03
C PRO A 31 -5.33 -2.31 23.19
N ARG A 32 -4.80 -3.51 23.45
CA ARG A 32 -3.35 -3.77 23.54
C ARG A 32 -2.61 -3.51 22.23
N LEU A 33 -3.23 -3.81 21.09
CA LEU A 33 -2.66 -3.51 19.77
C LEU A 33 -2.75 -2.02 19.45
N ALA A 34 -3.86 -1.38 19.80
CA ALA A 34 -4.04 0.07 19.63
C ALA A 34 -2.98 0.87 20.40
N LEU A 35 -2.74 0.51 21.67
CA LEU A 35 -1.70 1.15 22.48
C LEU A 35 -0.29 0.90 21.90
N LYS A 36 -0.04 -0.31 21.38
CA LYS A 36 1.25 -0.70 20.81
C LYS A 36 1.55 -0.06 19.44
N GLN A 37 0.56 0.04 18.56
CA GLN A 37 0.72 0.36 17.14
C GLN A 37 0.17 1.72 16.74
N ILE A 38 -0.80 2.26 17.48
CA ILE A 38 -1.50 3.51 17.13
C ILE A 38 -1.04 4.65 18.03
N GLN A 39 -1.10 4.50 19.35
CA GLN A 39 -0.82 5.61 20.28
C GLN A 39 0.64 6.07 20.30
N GLY A 40 1.60 5.18 20.01
CA GLY A 40 3.03 5.52 19.97
C GLY A 40 3.57 5.86 18.58
N ALA A 41 2.71 5.89 17.56
CA ALA A 41 3.15 6.15 16.19
C ALA A 41 3.03 7.64 15.87
N ALA A 42 4.16 8.30 15.62
CA ALA A 42 4.16 9.66 15.08
C ALA A 42 3.60 9.61 13.65
N SER A 43 2.63 10.46 13.33
CA SER A 43 2.05 10.55 11.99
C SER A 43 2.90 11.41 11.06
N LEU A 44 3.01 11.02 9.79
CA LEU A 44 3.59 11.85 8.74
C LEU A 44 2.47 12.57 7.99
N SER A 45 2.40 13.89 8.14
CA SER A 45 1.46 14.71 7.37
C SER A 45 1.90 14.82 5.91
N SER A 46 0.93 14.67 5.01
CA SER A 46 1.08 14.84 3.58
C SER A 46 0.20 15.99 3.09
N THR A 47 0.64 16.62 2.00
CA THR A 47 -0.13 17.64 1.27
C THR A 47 -1.21 17.05 0.37
N TYR A 48 -1.21 15.72 0.18
CA TYR A 48 -2.23 15.05 -0.62
C TYR A 48 -3.62 15.18 0.02
N ASN A 49 -4.65 15.17 -0.83
CA ASN A 49 -6.05 15.08 -0.42
C ASN A 49 -6.61 13.76 -0.95
N ALA A 50 -6.94 12.83 -0.03
CA ALA A 50 -7.37 11.48 -0.39
C ALA A 50 -8.68 11.44 -1.19
N GLU A 51 -9.55 12.45 -1.03
CA GLU A 51 -10.79 12.59 -1.79
C GLU A 51 -10.56 12.70 -3.29
N ASN A 52 -9.42 13.29 -3.67
CA ASN A 52 -9.05 13.54 -5.06
C ASN A 52 -8.16 12.44 -5.64
N PHE A 53 -8.02 11.30 -4.96
CA PHE A 53 -7.27 10.18 -5.50
C PHE A 53 -8.06 9.51 -6.61
N ASP A 54 -7.39 9.28 -7.73
CA ASP A 54 -7.94 8.48 -8.82
C ASP A 54 -8.15 7.04 -8.32
N ILE A 55 -9.34 6.49 -8.53
CA ILE A 55 -9.69 5.13 -8.07
C ILE A 55 -9.86 4.23 -9.28
N ALA A 56 -9.08 3.14 -9.33
CA ALA A 56 -9.30 2.02 -10.22
C ALA A 56 -10.20 0.96 -9.57
N SER A 57 -10.70 0.01 -10.37
CA SER A 57 -11.43 -1.16 -9.84
C SER A 57 -10.61 -2.02 -8.88
N THR A 58 -9.28 -1.92 -8.91
CA THR A 58 -8.34 -2.73 -8.13
C THR A 58 -7.62 -1.99 -7.01
N GLY A 59 -7.77 -0.66 -6.90
CA GLY A 59 -7.10 0.13 -5.87
C GLY A 59 -6.96 1.61 -6.22
N TYR A 60 -6.29 2.35 -5.35
CA TYR A 60 -5.94 3.75 -5.59
C TYR A 60 -4.84 3.86 -6.64
N ILE A 61 -4.97 4.83 -7.55
CA ILE A 61 -3.95 5.17 -8.53
C ILE A 61 -3.14 6.33 -7.96
N SER A 62 -1.83 6.15 -7.89
CA SER A 62 -0.92 7.24 -7.53
C SER A 62 -1.02 8.37 -8.56
N GLN A 63 -1.12 9.61 -8.09
CA GLN A 63 -1.00 10.78 -8.96
C GLN A 63 0.42 10.83 -9.53
N ARG A 64 0.54 11.06 -10.84
CA ARG A 64 1.85 11.18 -11.50
C ARG A 64 2.34 12.61 -11.34
N GLU A 65 3.40 12.80 -10.56
CA GLU A 65 4.10 14.09 -10.53
C GLU A 65 4.95 14.23 -11.81
N ILE A 66 4.75 15.34 -12.53
CA ILE A 66 5.31 15.55 -13.87
C ILE A 66 6.77 16.06 -13.80
N ALA A 67 7.27 16.50 -12.63
CA ALA A 67 8.52 17.27 -12.53
C ALA A 67 9.51 16.81 -11.43
N HIS A 68 9.27 15.70 -10.73
CA HIS A 68 10.10 15.30 -9.58
C HIS A 68 10.61 13.87 -9.71
N SER A 69 11.57 13.64 -10.60
CA SER A 69 12.38 12.41 -10.58
C SER A 69 13.59 12.60 -9.68
N THR A 70 13.37 12.64 -8.37
CA THR A 70 14.47 12.64 -7.40
C THR A 70 14.81 11.18 -7.07
N THR A 71 16.04 10.77 -7.31
CA THR A 71 16.52 9.46 -6.85
C THR A 71 16.82 9.54 -5.37
N PHE A 72 16.16 8.68 -4.58
CA PHE A 72 16.43 8.58 -3.15
C PHE A 72 17.24 7.33 -2.84
N ASN A 73 18.34 7.50 -2.12
CA ASN A 73 19.08 6.38 -1.56
C ASN A 73 18.34 5.81 -0.35
N LEU A 74 18.51 4.52 -0.08
CA LEU A 74 17.88 3.85 1.07
C LEU A 74 18.19 4.56 2.39
N ASN A 75 19.43 5.02 2.56
CA ASN A 75 19.87 5.78 3.74
C ASN A 75 19.16 7.13 3.89
N GLN A 76 18.74 7.78 2.79
CA GLN A 76 17.98 9.03 2.85
C GLN A 76 16.55 8.80 3.30
N LEU A 77 16.00 7.59 3.07
CA LEU A 77 14.63 7.22 3.46
C LEU A 77 14.56 6.58 4.86
N THR A 78 15.57 5.81 5.24
CA THR A 78 15.54 4.94 6.43
C THR A 78 16.70 5.15 7.40
N GLY A 79 17.72 5.94 7.03
CA GLY A 79 18.90 6.14 7.86
C GLY A 79 18.63 6.96 9.13
N PRO A 80 19.56 6.95 10.11
CA PRO A 80 19.39 7.65 11.39
C PRO A 80 19.17 9.16 11.24
N LYS A 81 19.81 9.74 10.21
CA LYS A 81 19.70 11.17 9.83
C LYS A 81 18.64 11.43 8.75
N SER A 82 17.85 10.41 8.38
CA SER A 82 16.78 10.58 7.39
C SER A 82 15.73 11.56 7.92
N ARG A 83 15.28 12.47 7.06
CA ARG A 83 14.10 13.30 7.32
C ARG A 83 12.83 12.47 7.48
N TYR A 84 12.74 11.36 6.74
CA TYR A 84 11.51 10.56 6.62
C TYR A 84 11.40 9.47 7.68
N LYS A 85 12.54 8.96 8.20
CA LYS A 85 12.59 7.97 9.29
C LYS A 85 11.67 6.76 9.08
N LEU A 86 11.58 6.23 7.85
CA LEU A 86 10.60 5.20 7.46
C LEU A 86 10.81 3.80 8.10
N LYS A 87 11.70 3.64 9.08
CA LYS A 87 11.95 2.36 9.78
C LYS A 87 10.88 2.00 10.82
N THR A 88 10.14 2.99 11.32
CA THR A 88 9.15 2.80 12.38
C THR A 88 7.73 2.72 11.82
N SER A 89 6.84 2.06 12.57
CA SER A 89 5.42 2.07 12.25
C SER A 89 4.89 3.50 12.28
N MET A 90 4.39 3.98 11.15
CA MET A 90 4.01 5.39 10.97
C MET A 90 2.82 5.52 10.03
N PRO A 91 1.68 6.07 10.48
CA PRO A 91 0.60 6.41 9.58
C PRO A 91 0.98 7.64 8.74
N ILE A 92 0.66 7.59 7.45
CA ILE A 92 0.70 8.74 6.55
C ILE A 92 -0.72 9.29 6.49
N ILE A 93 -0.87 10.55 6.87
CA ILE A 93 -2.16 11.24 6.91
C ILE A 93 -2.24 12.29 5.81
N ASP A 94 -3.43 12.48 5.27
CA ASP A 94 -3.71 13.53 4.29
C ASP A 94 -3.99 14.89 4.97
N SER A 95 -4.28 15.91 4.17
CA SER A 95 -4.56 17.27 4.68
C SER A 95 -5.84 17.40 5.52
N GLN A 96 -6.65 16.35 5.61
CA GLN A 96 -7.89 16.26 6.40
C GLN A 96 -7.76 15.22 7.52
N ASP A 97 -6.53 14.88 7.94
CA ASP A 97 -6.21 13.91 9.00
C ASP A 97 -6.70 12.47 8.72
N ARG A 98 -6.91 12.11 7.46
CA ARG A 98 -7.29 10.74 7.08
C ARG A 98 -6.06 9.90 6.81
N VAL A 99 -6.06 8.66 7.31
CA VAL A 99 -4.97 7.71 7.04
C VAL A 99 -5.03 7.26 5.57
N ILE A 100 -4.01 7.62 4.79
CA ILE A 100 -3.86 7.25 3.37
C ILE A 100 -2.80 6.18 3.13
N GLY A 101 -1.96 5.92 4.13
CA GLY A 101 -0.93 4.89 4.07
C GLY A 101 -0.40 4.56 5.46
N VAL A 102 0.29 3.44 5.57
CA VAL A 102 0.95 3.02 6.81
C VAL A 102 2.31 2.43 6.47
N CYS A 103 3.37 3.01 7.02
CA CYS A 103 4.66 2.33 7.10
C CYS A 103 4.54 1.26 8.18
N ALA A 104 4.69 -0.02 7.83
CA ALA A 104 4.55 -1.11 8.79
C ALA A 104 5.75 -1.20 9.76
N GLY A 105 6.93 -0.74 9.33
CA GLY A 105 8.17 -0.81 10.09
C GLY A 105 8.61 -2.24 10.44
N GLN A 106 9.60 -2.35 11.32
CA GLN A 106 10.06 -3.63 11.86
C GLN A 106 9.12 -4.14 12.99
N PRO A 107 8.81 -5.45 13.04
CA PRO A 107 8.15 -6.06 14.20
C PRO A 107 8.93 -5.83 15.50
N ARG A 108 8.27 -5.24 16.51
CA ARG A 108 8.90 -5.01 17.82
C ARG A 108 9.26 -6.31 18.52
N GLY A 109 10.49 -6.41 19.01
CA GLY A 109 11.00 -7.53 19.79
C GLY A 109 11.60 -8.67 18.95
N ASP A 110 11.63 -8.52 17.63
CA ASP A 110 12.28 -9.47 16.74
C ASP A 110 13.68 -8.96 16.36
N GLY A 111 14.69 -9.45 17.08
CA GLY A 111 16.10 -9.15 16.80
C GLY A 111 16.64 -9.82 15.53
N ARG A 112 15.89 -10.75 14.92
CA ARG A 112 16.26 -11.43 13.68
C ARG A 112 15.68 -10.78 12.44
N TRP A 113 14.92 -9.70 12.57
CA TRP A 113 14.24 -9.09 11.44
C TRP A 113 15.18 -8.72 10.28
N ASP A 114 16.35 -8.18 10.60
CA ASP A 114 17.35 -7.85 9.59
C ASP A 114 17.84 -9.10 8.84
N THR A 115 18.06 -10.21 9.57
CA THR A 115 18.41 -11.50 8.97
C THR A 115 17.28 -12.04 8.09
N VAL A 116 16.02 -11.94 8.53
CA VAL A 116 14.86 -12.39 7.73
C VAL A 116 14.74 -11.59 6.43
N GLN A 117 14.99 -10.28 6.47
CA GLN A 117 14.98 -9.44 5.28
C GLN A 117 16.15 -9.79 4.33
N LEU A 118 17.34 -10.03 4.88
CA LEU A 118 18.51 -10.45 4.10
C LEU A 118 18.28 -11.82 3.45
N ASP A 119 17.88 -12.83 4.23
CA ASP A 119 17.57 -14.18 3.73
C ASP A 119 16.51 -14.14 2.62
N ALA A 120 15.48 -13.30 2.78
CA ALA A 120 14.46 -13.13 1.75
C ALA A 120 15.02 -12.49 0.47
N SER A 121 15.88 -11.47 0.62
CA SER A 121 16.56 -10.82 -0.50
C SER A 121 17.46 -11.82 -1.25
N ASP A 122 18.27 -12.59 -0.52
CA ASP A 122 19.19 -13.56 -1.11
C ASP A 122 18.42 -14.64 -1.87
N ARG A 123 17.34 -15.18 -1.29
CA ARG A 123 16.47 -16.15 -1.97
C ARG A 123 15.81 -15.59 -3.23
N LEU A 124 15.43 -14.30 -3.22
CA LEU A 124 14.89 -13.65 -4.41
C LEU A 124 15.94 -13.51 -5.51
N GLU A 125 17.17 -13.14 -5.17
CA GLU A 125 18.27 -13.06 -6.14
C GLU A 125 18.71 -14.44 -6.65
N GLU A 126 18.74 -15.47 -5.79
CA GLU A 126 18.96 -16.86 -6.21
C GLU A 126 17.90 -17.31 -7.22
N ALA A 127 16.62 -17.09 -6.88
CA ALA A 127 15.49 -17.46 -7.73
C ALA A 127 15.48 -16.68 -9.05
N ARG A 128 16.04 -15.47 -9.09
CA ARG A 128 16.06 -14.61 -10.29
C ARG A 128 16.67 -15.31 -11.50
N SER A 129 17.74 -16.07 -11.30
CA SER A 129 18.40 -16.85 -12.35
C SER A 129 17.51 -17.92 -12.98
N SER A 130 16.53 -18.41 -12.22
CA SER A 130 15.56 -19.45 -12.64
C SER A 130 14.31 -18.88 -13.31
N LEU A 131 14.07 -17.56 -13.19
CA LEU A 131 12.91 -16.91 -13.80
C LEU A 131 13.08 -16.83 -15.32
N ARG A 132 12.16 -17.48 -16.05
CA ARG A 132 12.05 -17.37 -17.51
C ARG A 132 10.75 -16.70 -17.88
N PHE A 133 10.86 -15.59 -18.61
CA PHE A 133 9.72 -14.82 -19.09
C PHE A 133 9.59 -14.95 -20.60
N GLN A 134 8.38 -15.17 -21.11
CA GLN A 134 8.11 -15.14 -22.54
C GLN A 134 8.09 -13.68 -23.03
N LYS A 135 8.27 -13.46 -24.34
CA LYS A 135 8.37 -12.10 -24.91
C LYS A 135 7.14 -11.21 -24.65
N LYS A 136 5.94 -11.81 -24.60
CA LYS A 136 4.67 -11.14 -24.25
C LYS A 136 4.57 -10.78 -22.76
N GLU A 137 5.43 -11.41 -21.96
CA GLU A 137 5.57 -11.31 -20.52
C GLU A 137 6.77 -10.43 -20.14
N LEU A 138 7.33 -9.66 -21.08
CA LEU A 138 8.35 -8.65 -20.82
C LEU A 138 7.83 -7.22 -21.07
N LYS A 139 6.58 -7.08 -21.56
CA LYS A 139 5.94 -5.81 -21.90
C LYS A 139 4.51 -5.73 -21.39
N HIS A 140 4.33 -5.19 -20.19
CA HIS A 140 3.02 -4.88 -19.58
C HIS A 140 3.16 -3.58 -18.80
N ARG A 141 2.27 -2.63 -19.06
CA ARG A 141 2.23 -1.37 -18.30
C ARG A 141 1.60 -1.52 -16.92
N ARG A 142 0.66 -2.49 -16.70
CA ARG A 142 -0.12 -2.65 -15.46
C ARG A 142 -0.73 -4.08 -15.25
N GLY A 143 0.00 -5.17 -15.58
CA GLY A 143 -0.41 -6.60 -15.39
C GLY A 143 -1.43 -7.15 -16.42
N ALA A 144 -1.73 -8.45 -16.56
CA ALA A 144 -1.35 -9.66 -15.82
C ALA A 144 0.01 -10.21 -16.26
N PHE A 145 0.91 -10.25 -15.29
CA PHE A 145 2.34 -10.61 -15.29
C PHE A 145 2.58 -11.97 -15.97
N PRO A 146 3.81 -12.33 -16.38
CA PRO A 146 5.12 -11.86 -15.92
C PRO A 146 5.61 -10.54 -16.52
N ALA A 147 6.67 -9.98 -15.90
CA ALA A 147 7.71 -9.03 -16.32
C ALA A 147 9.03 -9.54 -15.73
#